data_AF-A0A352VHE9-F1
#
_entry.id   AF-A0A352VHE9-F1
#
_cell.length_a   1.000
_cell.length_b   1.000
_cell.length_c   1.000
_cell.angle_alpha   90.00
_cell.angle_beta   90.00
_cell.angle_gamma   90.00
#
_symmetry.space_group_name_H-M   'P 1'
#
loop_
_entity.id
_entity.type
_entity.pdbx_description
1 polymer ?
#
loop_
_entity_poly.entity_id
_entity_poly.type
_entity_poly.pdbx_seq_one_letter_code
_entity_poly.pdbx_strand_id
1 'polypeptide(L)' 'MRGNRSKHTKPEILLRKALWARGLRCRLHAKDLPGKPDIVFRRAWVVVFCDGDFWHGRDWEQRRAKLADGANP' A
#
# COMPACT_ATOMS: atom_id res chain seq x y z
N MET A 1 8.54 17.54 0.18
CA MET A 1 8.02 16.23 -0.28
C MET A 1 6.66 16.42 -0.96
N ARG A 2 6.60 16.49 -2.29
CA ARG A 2 5.36 16.81 -3.05
C ARG A 2 4.73 15.63 -3.82
N GLY A 3 5.27 14.41 -3.70
CA GLY A 3 4.85 13.25 -4.50
C GLY A 3 4.26 12.06 -3.74
N ASN A 4 4.30 12.06 -2.40
CA ASN A 4 3.87 10.90 -1.62
C ASN A 4 2.37 10.99 -1.31
N ARG A 5 1.54 10.40 -2.16
CA ARG A 5 0.09 10.30 -1.91
C ARG A 5 -0.15 9.28 -0.81
N SER A 6 -0.82 9.68 0.27
CA SER A 6 -1.17 8.77 1.36
C SER A 6 -2.26 7.75 1.01
N LYS A 7 -2.87 7.86 -0.19
CA LYS A 7 -3.97 7.02 -0.66
C LYS A 7 -3.89 6.85 -2.17
N HIS A 8 -4.43 5.76 -2.68
CA HIS A 8 -4.41 5.38 -4.10
C HIS A 8 -2.99 5.39 -4.66
N THR A 9 -2.07 4.82 -3.89
CA THR A 9 -0.71 4.58 -4.36
C THR A 9 -0.74 3.57 -5.52
N LYS A 10 0.31 3.56 -6.35
CA LYS A 10 0.47 2.56 -7.43
C LYS A 10 0.22 1.12 -6.91
N PRO A 11 0.82 0.64 -5.80
CA PRO A 11 0.57 -0.71 -5.30
C PRO A 11 -0.88 -0.92 -4.84
N GLU A 12 -1.51 0.05 -4.18
CA GLU A 12 -2.91 -0.06 -3.76
C GLU A 12 -3.87 -0.18 -4.96
N ILE A 13 -3.62 0.57 -6.04
CA ILE A 13 -4.39 0.49 -7.28
C ILE A 13 -4.21 -0.87 -7.95
N LEU A 14 -2.97 -1.38 -8.05
CA LEU A 14 -2.68 -2.68 -8.64
C LEU A 14 -3.36 -3.80 -7.86
N LEU A 15 -3.24 -3.78 -6.53
CA LEU A 15 -3.88 -4.75 -5.65
C LEU A 15 -5.40 -4.71 -5.79
N ARG A 16 -6.00 -3.53 -5.82
CA ARG A 16 -7.45 -3.37 -6.03
C ARG A 16 -7.90 -3.95 -7.37
N LYS A 17 -7.17 -3.71 -8.46
CA LYS A 17 -7.49 -4.27 -9.78
C LYS A 17 -7.40 -5.80 -9.76
N ALA A 18 -6.36 -6.37 -9.17
CA ALA A 18 -6.19 -7.81 -9.06
C ALA A 18 -7.32 -8.46 -8.24
N LEU A 19 -7.71 -7.85 -7.12
CA LEU A 19 -8.81 -8.32 -6.29
C LEU A 19 -10.15 -8.27 -7.04
N TRP A 20 -10.41 -7.18 -7.77
CA TRP A 20 -11.63 -7.03 -8.55
C TRP A 20 -11.71 -8.05 -9.69
N ALA A 21 -10.60 -8.30 -10.38
CA ALA A 21 -10.50 -9.32 -11.43
C ALA A 21 -10.81 -10.74 -10.90
N ARG A 22 -10.53 -10.98 -9.62
CA ARG A 22 -10.85 -12.25 -8.92
C ARG A 22 -12.26 -12.27 -8.31
N GLY A 23 -13.10 -11.27 -8.60
CA GLY A 23 -14.47 -11.17 -8.07
C GLY A 23 -14.55 -10.78 -6.59
N LEU A 24 -13.43 -10.41 -5.97
CA LEU A 24 -13.39 -10.06 -4.55
C LEU A 24 -13.81 -8.60 -4.35
N ARG A 25 -14.97 -8.42 -3.70
CA ARG A 25 -15.48 -7.10 -3.33
C ARG A 25 -14.87 -6.66 -2.01
N CYS A 26 -14.09 -5.59 -2.05
CA CYS A 26 -13.45 -4.99 -0.89
C CYS A 26 -13.99 -3.56 -0.65
N ARG A 27 -13.92 -3.12 0.61
CA ARG A 27 -14.02 -1.70 0.96
C ARG A 27 -12.62 -1.12 1.09
N LEU A 28 -12.47 0.14 0.73
CA LEU A 28 -11.21 0.86 0.82
C LEU A 28 -11.22 1.83 2.01
N HIS A 29 -10.06 2.05 2.61
CA HIS A 29 -9.80 3.07 3.63
C HIS A 29 -10.87 3.10 4.74
N ALA A 30 -11.09 1.97 5.40
CA ALA A 30 -12.09 1.89 6.44
C ALA A 30 -11.68 2.76 7.64
N LYS A 31 -12.38 3.89 7.82
CA LYS A 31 -12.16 4.81 8.95
C LYS A 31 -12.82 4.32 10.24
N ASP A 32 -13.72 3.34 10.18
CA ASP A 32 -14.37 2.76 11.36
C ASP A 32 -13.50 1.73 12.09
N LEU A 33 -12.32 1.40 11.55
CA LEU A 33 -11.42 0.41 12.12
C LEU A 33 -10.12 1.04 12.63
N PRO A 34 -9.57 0.53 13.75
CA PRO A 34 -8.28 0.97 14.26
C PRO A 34 -7.18 0.74 13.22
N GLY A 35 -6.23 1.66 13.14
CA GLY A 35 -5.11 1.59 12.18
C GLY A 35 -5.44 2.04 10.75
N LYS A 36 -6.70 2.32 10.41
CA LYS A 36 -7.13 2.78 9.07
C LYS A 36 -6.63 1.88 7.93
N PRO A 37 -7.02 0.58 7.92
CA PRO A 37 -6.60 -0.36 6.87
C PRO A 37 -6.98 0.11 5.47
N ASP A 38 -6.11 -0.17 4.50
CA ASP A 38 -6.28 0.23 3.10
C ASP A 38 -7.38 -0.57 2.41
N ILE A 39 -7.43 -1.88 2.66
CA ILE A 39 -8.39 -2.79 2.04
C ILE A 39 -9.03 -3.65 3.14
N VAL A 40 -10.36 -3.75 3.09
CA VAL A 40 -11.16 -4.48 4.08
C VAL A 40 -12.16 -5.41 3.41
N PHE A 41 -12.14 -6.67 3.86
CA PHE A 41 -13.10 -7.70 3.50
C PHE A 41 -13.98 -8.03 4.70
N ARG A 42 -15.05 -7.25 4.92
CA ARG A 42 -15.93 -7.42 6.10
C ARG A 42 -16.54 -8.82 6.19
N ARG A 43 -16.92 -9.42 5.04
CA ARG A 43 -17.52 -10.77 5.02
C ARG A 43 -16.52 -11.87 5.39
N ALA A 44 -15.24 -11.65 5.11
CA ALA A 44 -14.18 -12.60 5.41
C ALA A 44 -13.43 -12.26 6.71
N TRP A 45 -13.77 -11.15 7.39
CA TRP A 45 -13.06 -10.66 8.57
C TRP A 45 -11.55 -10.46 8.35
N VAL A 46 -11.17 -10.09 7.12
CA VAL A 46 -9.76 -9.85 6.74
C VAL A 46 -9.54 -8.36 6.46
N VAL A 47 -8.44 -7.82 6.99
CA VAL A 47 -7.94 -6.47 6.71
C VAL A 47 -6.54 -6.55 6.11
N VAL A 48 -6.22 -5.65 5.20
CA VAL A 48 -4.92 -5.58 4.52
C VAL A 48 -4.39 -4.15 4.62
N PHE A 49 -3.14 -4.04 5.08
CA PHE A 49 -2.36 -2.81 5.13
C PHE A 49 -1.35 -2.82 3.97
N CYS A 50 -1.30 -1.74 3.21
CA CYS A 50 -0.47 -1.62 2.02
C CYS A 50 0.68 -0.62 2.28
N ASP A 51 1.58 -1.00 3.19
CA ASP A 51 2.74 -0.18 3.53
C ASP A 51 3.92 -0.41 2.60
N GLY A 52 4.62 0.67 2.25
CA GLY A 52 5.82 0.61 1.43
C GLY A 52 7.06 0.36 2.28
N ASP A 53 7.90 -0.57 1.85
CA ASP A 53 9.17 -0.92 2.51
C ASP A 53 10.20 0.19 2.64
N PHE A 54 9.93 1.35 2.05
CA PHE A 54 10.80 2.51 2.14
C PHE A 54 11.07 2.94 3.58
N TRP A 55 10.08 2.81 4.47
CA TRP A 55 10.19 3.24 5.87
C TRP A 55 10.61 2.13 6.83
N HIS A 56 10.63 0.87 6.38
CA HIS A 56 10.93 -0.30 7.20
C HIS A 56 12.36 -0.83 7.03
N GLY A 57 13.20 -0.17 6.21
CA GLY A 57 14.63 -0.45 6.13
C GLY A 57 15.01 -1.78 5.46
N ARG A 58 14.06 -2.50 4.84
CA ARG A 58 14.39 -3.68 4.03
C ARG A 58 15.30 -3.29 2.86
N ASP A 59 16.41 -4.02 2.71
CA ASP A 59 17.46 -3.81 1.70
C ASP A 59 18.11 -2.41 1.75
N TRP A 60 18.33 -1.88 2.95
CA TRP A 60 18.92 -0.54 3.15
C TRP A 60 20.25 -0.34 2.40
N GLU A 61 21.15 -1.32 2.40
CA GLU A 61 22.44 -1.22 1.68
C GLU A 61 22.25 -1.02 0.17
N GLN A 62 21.31 -1.73 -0.47
CA GLN A 62 21.02 -1.61 -1.90
C GLN A 62 20.21 -0.34 -2.22
N ARG A 63 19.33 0.10 -1.30
CA ARG A 63 18.46 1.27 -1.51
C ARG A 63 19.20 2.59 -1.25
N ARG A 64 20.18 2.63 -0.35
CA ARG A 64 21.00 3.83 -0.10
C ARG A 64 21.69 4.31 -1.38
N ALA A 65 22.24 3.38 -2.17
CA ALA A 65 22.86 3.70 -3.45
C ALA A 65 21.86 4.32 -4.44
N LYS A 66 20.66 3.74 -4.56
CA LYS A 66 19.59 4.26 -5.44
C LYS A 66 19.00 5.59 -4.96
N LEU A 67 18.99 5.84 -3.65
CA LEU A 67 18.51 7.10 -3.07
C LEU A 67 19.52 8.24 -3.19
N ALA A 68 20.81 7.94 -3.21
CA ALA A 68 21.86 8.93 -3.49
C ALA A 68 21.71 9.55 -4.89
N ASP A 69 21.21 8.78 -5.85
CA ASP A 69 20.88 9.22 -7.21
C ASP A 69 19.57 10.03 -7.32
N GLY A 70 18.83 10.23 -6.21
CA GLY A 70 17.58 11.01 -6.18
C GLY A 70 16.39 10.33 -6.87
N ALA A 71 16.54 9.11 -7.36
CA ALA A 71 15.48 8.34 -8.01
C ALA A 71 14.74 7.46 -6.99
N ASN A 72 13.52 7.85 -6.62
CA ASN A 72 12.56 6.95 -5.99
C ASN A 72 11.54 6.52 -7.07
N PRO A 73 11.50 5.25 -7.50
CA PRO A 73 10.56 4.78 -8.55
C PRO A 73 9.07 4.85 -8.15
#